data_AF-A0A958SXK4-F1
#
_entry.id   AF-A0A958SXK4-F1
#
_cell.length_a   1.000
_cell.length_b   1.000
_cell.length_c   1.000
_cell.angle_alpha   90.00
_cell.angle_beta   90.00
_cell.angle_gamma   90.00
#
_symmetry.space_group_name_H-M   'P 1'
#
loop_
_entity.id
_entity.type
_entity.pdbx_description
1 polymer ?
#
loop_
_entity_poly.entity_id
_entity_poly.type
_entity_poly.pdbx_seq_one_letter_code
_entity_poly.pdbx_strand_id
1 'polypeptide(L)'
;PVGGGGLASGLSTIFKQLSPSTKIIGVEPEGAPSMSEAIKQNQLVELKHIDHFVDGAAVKRVGHLTFDICRQNLAAMITIPEGKICQTILDLYNKDAIVVEPAGALSIAALDFYKDEIKGKNVVCIISGSNNDITRTAEIKERALLYANLKHYFIVRFPQRAGALKEFVGEILGPTDDITHFEYTKKSNRDNGSAVVGIELKSPDDLDPLITKMKLHNFYGDYLNNKPDLFQFLV
;
A
#
# COMPACT_ATOMS: atom_id res chain seq x y z
N PRO A 1 -7.78 12.92 -7.65
CA PRO A 1 -7.50 11.56 -8.19
C PRO A 1 -7.38 11.62 -9.73
N VAL A 2 -6.44 10.86 -10.29
CA VAL A 2 -6.19 10.78 -11.73
C VAL A 2 -6.14 9.31 -12.11
N GLY A 3 -7.09 8.88 -12.95
CA GLY A 3 -6.98 7.67 -13.76
C GLY A 3 -6.74 8.10 -15.21
N GLY A 4 -7.78 8.09 -16.04
CA GLY A 4 -7.69 8.59 -17.42
C GLY A 4 -7.53 10.12 -17.57
N GLY A 5 -7.59 10.86 -16.45
CA GLY A 5 -7.39 12.31 -16.40
C GLY A 5 -8.65 13.18 -16.55
N GLY A 6 -9.83 12.61 -16.84
CA GLY A 6 -11.05 13.39 -17.12
C GLY A 6 -11.47 14.35 -15.99
N LEU A 7 -11.47 13.86 -14.75
CA LEU A 7 -11.78 14.69 -13.57
C LEU A 7 -10.77 15.83 -13.40
N ALA A 8 -9.48 15.52 -13.48
CA ALA A 8 -8.41 16.49 -13.29
C ALA A 8 -8.35 17.53 -14.42
N SER A 9 -8.56 17.13 -15.68
CA SER A 9 -8.62 18.06 -16.80
C SER A 9 -9.83 18.99 -16.70
N GLY A 10 -11.00 18.47 -16.32
CA GLY A 10 -12.21 19.29 -16.15
C GLY A 10 -12.06 20.33 -15.04
N LEU A 11 -11.63 19.89 -13.85
CA LEU A 11 -11.42 20.79 -12.71
C LEU A 11 -10.36 21.84 -12.99
N SER A 12 -9.20 21.42 -13.51
CA SER A 12 -8.09 22.33 -13.75
C SER A 12 -8.42 23.39 -14.81
N THR A 13 -9.24 23.06 -15.82
CA THR A 13 -9.71 24.03 -16.82
C THR A 13 -10.56 25.13 -16.20
N ILE A 14 -11.52 24.76 -15.33
CA ILE A 14 -12.41 25.73 -14.67
C ILE A 14 -11.63 26.59 -13.67
N PHE A 15 -10.78 25.97 -12.84
CA PHE A 15 -9.99 26.72 -11.86
C PHE A 15 -8.97 27.65 -12.50
N LYS A 16 -8.42 27.29 -13.68
CA LYS A 16 -7.56 28.21 -14.43
C LYS A 16 -8.26 29.51 -14.81
N GLN A 17 -9.57 29.47 -15.06
CA GLN A 17 -10.37 30.65 -15.41
C GLN A 17 -10.89 31.39 -14.17
N LEU A 18 -11.45 30.66 -13.19
CA LEU A 18 -12.18 31.26 -12.07
C LEU A 18 -11.30 31.52 -10.84
N SER A 19 -10.19 30.81 -10.67
CA SER A 19 -9.29 30.93 -9.53
C SER A 19 -7.85 30.58 -9.92
N PRO A 20 -7.18 31.38 -10.77
CA PRO A 20 -5.90 31.02 -11.39
C PRO A 20 -4.74 30.84 -10.41
N SER A 21 -4.86 31.36 -9.18
CA SER A 21 -3.87 31.17 -8.11
C SER A 21 -4.02 29.84 -7.35
N THR A 22 -5.15 29.14 -7.51
CA THR A 22 -5.38 27.85 -6.87
C THR A 22 -4.56 26.77 -7.57
N LYS A 23 -3.73 26.05 -6.80
CA LYS A 23 -2.96 24.93 -7.30
C LYS A 23 -3.82 23.68 -7.38
N ILE A 24 -3.86 23.05 -8.55
CA ILE A 24 -4.52 21.76 -8.74
C ILE A 24 -3.43 20.69 -8.82
N ILE A 25 -3.50 19.71 -7.91
CA ILE A 25 -2.54 18.62 -7.81
C ILE A 25 -3.23 17.33 -8.27
N GLY A 26 -2.67 16.69 -9.30
CA GLY A 26 -3.10 15.36 -9.71
C GLY A 26 -2.47 14.30 -8.81
N VAL A 27 -3.25 13.27 -8.48
CA VAL A 27 -2.83 12.20 -7.57
C VAL A 27 -3.13 10.86 -8.21
N GLU A 28 -2.10 10.04 -8.41
CA GLU A 28 -2.17 8.68 -8.97
C GLU A 28 -1.74 7.65 -7.93
N PRO A 29 -2.16 6.37 -8.08
CA PRO A 29 -1.51 5.27 -7.38
C PRO A 29 -0.08 5.06 -7.92
N GLU A 30 0.85 4.67 -7.05
CA GLU A 30 2.24 4.36 -7.44
C GLU A 30 2.35 3.21 -8.44
N GLY A 31 1.44 2.23 -8.35
CA GLY A 31 1.34 1.10 -9.27
C GLY A 31 0.73 1.43 -10.64
N ALA A 32 0.16 2.62 -10.87
CA ALA A 32 -0.34 3.01 -12.19
C ALA A 32 -0.15 4.52 -12.50
N PRO A 33 1.10 5.02 -12.60
CA PRO A 33 1.42 6.44 -12.70
C PRO A 33 1.39 6.97 -14.15
N SER A 34 0.29 6.70 -14.87
CA SER A 34 0.23 6.90 -16.33
C SER A 34 0.29 8.36 -16.78
N MET A 35 -0.39 9.27 -16.08
CA MET A 35 -0.35 10.71 -16.35
C MET A 35 1.00 11.30 -15.93
N SER A 36 1.53 10.89 -14.78
CA SER A 36 2.83 11.34 -14.28
C SER A 36 3.94 11.00 -15.27
N GLU A 37 3.97 9.77 -15.78
CA GLU A 37 4.98 9.36 -16.77
C GLU A 37 4.78 10.07 -18.11
N ALA A 38 3.54 10.24 -18.56
CA ALA A 38 3.24 10.97 -19.79
C ALA A 38 3.69 12.44 -19.70
N ILE A 39 3.42 13.13 -18.58
CA ILE A 39 3.85 14.52 -18.36
C ILE A 39 5.37 14.61 -18.28
N LYS A 40 6.03 13.69 -17.56
CA LYS A 40 7.48 13.63 -17.43
C LYS A 40 8.19 13.45 -18.78
N GLN A 41 7.67 12.59 -19.65
CA GLN A 41 8.21 12.37 -20.99
C GLN A 41 7.69 13.38 -22.03
N ASN A 42 6.75 14.25 -21.65
CA ASN A 42 6.09 15.20 -22.54
C ASN A 42 5.39 14.54 -23.76
N GLN A 43 4.92 13.31 -23.62
CA GLN A 43 4.26 12.53 -24.67
C GLN A 43 3.32 11.48 -24.05
N LEU A 44 2.36 10.96 -24.82
CA LEU A 44 1.53 9.83 -24.37
C LEU A 44 2.38 8.57 -24.24
N VAL A 45 2.39 7.99 -23.03
CA VAL A 45 3.10 6.76 -22.70
C VAL A 45 2.09 5.68 -22.33
N GLU A 46 2.39 4.45 -22.76
CA GLU A 46 1.69 3.25 -22.31
C GLU A 46 2.57 2.49 -21.31
N LEU A 47 2.07 2.28 -20.11
CA LEU A 47 2.76 1.54 -19.06
C LEU A 47 2.79 0.04 -19.42
N LYS A 48 3.98 -0.57 -19.32
CA LYS A 48 4.17 -2.02 -19.57
C LYS A 48 3.43 -2.87 -18.53
N HIS A 49 3.46 -2.44 -17.28
CA HIS A 49 2.87 -3.13 -16.13
C HIS A 49 2.15 -2.09 -15.26
N ILE A 50 1.04 -2.50 -14.64
CA ILE A 50 0.31 -1.71 -13.65
C ILE A 50 -0.19 -2.62 -12.51
N ASP A 51 -0.31 -2.08 -11.30
CA ASP A 51 -1.13 -2.67 -10.24
C ASP A 51 -2.60 -2.31 -10.48
N HIS A 52 -3.47 -3.30 -10.44
CA HIS A 52 -4.91 -3.16 -10.64
C HIS A 52 -5.68 -2.90 -9.33
N PHE A 53 -5.00 -2.84 -8.18
CA PHE A 53 -5.63 -2.65 -6.87
C PHE A 53 -6.49 -1.38 -6.79
N VAL A 54 -6.00 -0.27 -7.34
CA VAL A 54 -6.75 1.00 -7.42
C VAL A 54 -7.47 1.08 -8.76
N ASP A 55 -8.41 0.17 -8.99
CA ASP A 55 -9.18 -0.01 -10.23
C ASP A 55 -9.66 1.29 -10.89
N GLY A 56 -10.26 2.22 -10.14
CA GLY A 56 -10.74 3.51 -10.64
C GLY A 56 -9.64 4.46 -11.15
N ALA A 57 -8.37 4.16 -10.85
CA ALA A 57 -7.19 4.90 -11.30
C ALA A 57 -6.13 4.02 -12.00
N ALA A 58 -6.38 2.72 -12.19
CA ALA A 58 -5.46 1.76 -12.78
C ALA A 58 -5.47 1.84 -14.32
N VAL A 59 -5.02 2.97 -14.85
CA VAL A 59 -5.02 3.25 -16.30
C VAL A 59 -3.62 3.06 -16.87
N LYS A 60 -3.49 2.28 -17.96
CA LYS A 60 -2.19 2.05 -18.62
C LYS A 60 -1.73 3.21 -19.48
N ARG A 61 -2.67 3.92 -20.10
CA ARG A 61 -2.41 5.05 -21.00
C ARG A 61 -3.52 6.08 -20.85
N VAL A 62 -3.15 7.30 -20.51
CA VAL A 62 -4.10 8.42 -20.35
C VAL A 62 -4.73 8.84 -21.68
N GLY A 63 -5.88 9.51 -21.61
CA GLY A 63 -6.52 10.09 -22.79
C GLY A 63 -5.68 11.20 -23.41
N HIS A 64 -5.74 11.34 -24.75
CA HIS A 64 -5.01 12.39 -25.46
C HIS A 64 -5.42 13.79 -25.01
N LEU A 65 -6.72 14.09 -25.00
CA LEU A 65 -7.24 15.40 -24.61
C LEU A 65 -6.94 15.72 -23.15
N THR A 66 -7.09 14.73 -22.27
CA THR A 66 -6.87 14.91 -20.84
C THR A 66 -5.40 15.11 -20.52
N PHE A 67 -4.49 14.43 -21.23
CA PHE A 67 -3.05 14.66 -21.15
C PHE A 67 -2.68 16.10 -21.50
N ASP A 68 -3.13 16.61 -22.65
CA ASP A 68 -2.79 17.97 -23.09
C ASP A 68 -3.22 19.03 -22.08
N ILE A 69 -4.45 18.90 -21.56
CA ILE A 69 -5.00 19.82 -20.56
C ILE A 69 -4.25 19.68 -19.23
N CYS A 70 -4.03 18.45 -18.75
CA CYS A 70 -3.39 18.22 -17.46
C CYS A 70 -1.94 18.71 -17.46
N ARG A 71 -1.18 18.46 -18.54
CA ARG A 71 0.19 18.95 -18.73
C ARG A 71 0.28 20.48 -18.64
N GLN A 72 -0.74 21.19 -19.16
CA GLN A 72 -0.75 22.66 -19.16
C GLN A 72 -1.27 23.26 -17.84
N ASN A 73 -2.23 22.62 -17.18
CA ASN A 73 -3.00 23.22 -16.11
C ASN A 73 -2.68 22.70 -14.70
N LEU A 74 -2.23 21.45 -14.56
CA LEU A 74 -1.89 20.91 -13.24
C LEU A 74 -0.61 21.54 -12.72
N ALA A 75 -0.62 21.91 -11.44
CA ALA A 75 0.54 22.48 -10.78
C ALA A 75 1.60 21.42 -10.44
N ALA A 76 1.15 20.20 -10.13
CA ALA A 76 2.01 19.04 -9.91
C ALA A 76 1.22 17.74 -10.07
N MET A 77 1.96 16.65 -10.22
CA MET A 77 1.51 15.27 -10.06
C MET A 77 2.23 14.65 -8.87
N ILE A 78 1.54 13.78 -8.13
CA ILE A 78 2.12 12.93 -7.10
C ILE A 78 1.58 11.51 -7.23
N THR A 79 2.41 10.53 -6.90
CA THR A 79 2.03 9.12 -6.79
C THR A 79 1.99 8.70 -5.33
N ILE A 80 1.00 7.90 -4.95
CA ILE A 80 0.80 7.44 -3.57
C ILE A 80 0.92 5.91 -3.51
N PRO A 81 1.74 5.36 -2.58
CA PRO A 81 1.83 3.92 -2.38
C PRO A 81 0.48 3.31 -2.00
N GLU A 82 0.13 2.14 -2.55
CA GLU A 82 -1.16 1.50 -2.33
C GLU A 82 -1.43 1.20 -0.86
N GLY A 83 -0.42 0.77 -0.10
CA GLY A 83 -0.59 0.53 1.33
C GLY A 83 -0.89 1.80 2.12
N LYS A 84 -0.42 2.97 1.67
CA LYS A 84 -0.83 4.26 2.26
C LYS A 84 -2.28 4.58 1.95
N ILE A 85 -2.73 4.33 0.71
CA ILE A 85 -4.14 4.45 0.32
C ILE A 85 -5.00 3.55 1.22
N CYS A 86 -4.59 2.30 1.42
CA CYS A 86 -5.27 1.36 2.32
C CYS A 86 -5.38 1.89 3.75
N GLN A 87 -4.29 2.40 4.31
CA GLN A 87 -4.32 3.00 5.65
C GLN A 87 -5.30 4.18 5.71
N THR A 88 -5.33 5.03 4.68
CA THR A 88 -6.28 6.15 4.60
C THR A 88 -7.74 5.68 4.52
N ILE A 89 -8.05 4.60 3.79
CA ILE A 89 -9.40 4.01 3.77
C ILE A 89 -9.81 3.59 5.19
N LEU A 90 -8.93 2.89 5.92
CA LEU A 90 -9.19 2.45 7.29
C LEU A 90 -9.36 3.64 8.24
N ASP A 91 -8.53 4.68 8.09
CA ASP A 91 -8.63 5.90 8.89
C ASP A 91 -9.98 6.61 8.68
N LEU A 92 -10.40 6.79 7.43
CA LEU A 92 -11.68 7.42 7.09
C LEU A 92 -12.87 6.65 7.66
N TYR A 93 -12.81 5.31 7.61
CA TYR A 93 -13.84 4.48 8.22
C TYR A 93 -13.86 4.60 9.75
N ASN A 94 -12.70 4.45 10.39
CA ASN A 94 -12.62 4.40 11.86
C ASN A 94 -12.82 5.75 12.55
N LYS A 95 -12.39 6.85 11.90
CA LYS A 95 -12.41 8.19 12.51
C LYS A 95 -13.62 9.01 12.06
N ASP A 96 -14.01 8.87 10.79
CA ASP A 96 -15.01 9.73 10.17
C ASP A 96 -16.29 8.96 9.75
N ALA A 97 -16.33 7.63 9.90
CA ALA A 97 -17.39 6.76 9.42
C ALA A 97 -17.67 6.90 7.91
N ILE A 98 -16.65 7.28 7.12
CA ILE A 98 -16.75 7.43 5.67
C ILE A 98 -16.25 6.15 5.01
N VAL A 99 -17.12 5.52 4.21
CA VAL A 99 -16.75 4.37 3.37
C VAL A 99 -16.36 4.87 1.99
N VAL A 100 -15.15 4.54 1.56
CA VAL A 100 -14.59 4.93 0.25
C VAL A 100 -13.99 3.73 -0.47
N GLU A 101 -13.94 3.80 -1.79
CA GLU A 101 -13.15 2.88 -2.61
C GLU A 101 -11.68 3.35 -2.67
N PRO A 102 -10.72 2.52 -3.14
CA PRO A 102 -9.31 2.92 -3.19
C PRO A 102 -9.04 4.23 -3.95
N ALA A 103 -9.65 4.43 -5.12
CA ALA A 103 -9.49 5.66 -5.88
C ALA A 103 -10.07 6.89 -5.15
N GLY A 104 -11.13 6.69 -4.35
CA GLY A 104 -11.77 7.72 -3.53
C GLY A 104 -10.88 8.24 -2.41
N ALA A 105 -9.99 7.40 -1.87
CA ALA A 105 -9.06 7.78 -0.80
C ALA A 105 -7.79 8.50 -1.29
N LEU A 106 -7.45 8.43 -2.58
CA LEU A 106 -6.18 8.94 -3.14
C LEU A 106 -5.87 10.38 -2.72
N SER A 107 -6.83 11.30 -2.89
CA SER A 107 -6.57 12.72 -2.63
C SER A 107 -6.30 13.02 -1.16
N ILE A 108 -6.93 12.27 -0.24
CA ILE A 108 -6.73 12.39 1.20
C ILE A 108 -5.39 11.78 1.59
N ALA A 109 -5.04 10.63 1.01
CA ALA A 109 -3.76 9.96 1.26
C ALA A 109 -2.56 10.84 0.88
N ALA A 110 -2.72 11.72 -0.13
CA ALA A 110 -1.69 12.68 -0.53
C ALA A 110 -1.41 13.80 0.48
N LEU A 111 -2.31 14.07 1.43
CA LEU A 111 -2.14 15.16 2.39
C LEU A 111 -0.87 15.01 3.23
N ASP A 112 -0.52 13.78 3.61
CA ASP A 112 0.68 13.51 4.42
C ASP A 112 1.97 13.84 3.67
N PHE A 113 1.99 13.68 2.34
CA PHE A 113 3.14 14.02 1.49
C PHE A 113 3.29 15.52 1.27
N TYR A 114 2.21 16.28 1.47
CA TYR A 114 2.20 17.74 1.34
C TYR A 114 2.16 18.45 2.71
N LYS A 115 2.29 17.72 3.83
CA LYS A 115 2.05 18.21 5.19
C LYS A 115 2.72 19.55 5.50
N ASP A 116 3.97 19.74 5.09
CA ASP A 116 4.69 20.99 5.34
C ASP A 116 4.26 22.12 4.40
N GLU A 117 3.94 21.80 3.14
CA GLU A 117 3.53 22.77 2.12
C GLU A 117 2.12 23.32 2.36
N ILE A 118 1.25 22.57 3.03
CA ILE A 118 -0.16 22.94 3.24
C ILE A 118 -0.43 23.67 4.56
N LYS A 119 0.60 23.86 5.41
CA LYS A 119 0.45 24.60 6.66
C LYS A 119 -0.10 26.01 6.40
N GLY A 120 -1.18 26.36 7.11
CA GLY A 120 -1.84 27.68 7.01
C GLY A 120 -2.59 27.91 5.69
N LYS A 121 -2.82 26.88 4.88
CA LYS A 121 -3.56 26.98 3.61
C LYS A 121 -4.92 26.31 3.72
N ASN A 122 -5.86 26.76 2.88
CA ASN A 122 -7.10 26.05 2.64
C ASN A 122 -6.85 24.94 1.63
N VAL A 123 -7.15 23.70 1.99
CA VAL A 123 -6.97 22.51 1.14
C VAL A 123 -8.31 21.82 0.96
N VAL A 124 -8.60 21.43 -0.28
CA VAL A 124 -9.81 20.67 -0.63
C VAL A 124 -9.39 19.34 -1.22
N CYS A 125 -9.88 18.25 -0.63
CA CYS A 125 -9.73 16.89 -1.15
C CYS A 125 -11.01 16.45 -1.85
N ILE A 126 -10.87 15.59 -2.86
CA ILE A 126 -12.00 15.01 -3.59
C ILE A 126 -12.06 13.53 -3.25
N ILE A 127 -13.13 13.15 -2.56
CA ILE A 127 -13.54 11.76 -2.42
C ILE A 127 -14.31 11.41 -3.69
N SER A 128 -13.65 10.73 -4.62
CA SER A 128 -14.20 10.52 -5.98
C SER A 128 -15.21 9.39 -6.09
N GLY A 129 -15.25 8.46 -5.12
CA GLY A 129 -16.13 7.30 -5.18
C GLY A 129 -16.10 6.44 -3.91
N SER A 130 -17.11 5.58 -3.81
CA SER A 130 -17.36 4.73 -2.64
C SER A 130 -17.88 3.35 -3.02
N ASN A 131 -17.63 2.87 -4.25
CA ASN A 131 -18.04 1.54 -4.68
C ASN A 131 -17.11 0.49 -4.07
N ASN A 132 -17.17 0.37 -2.74
CA ASN A 132 -16.27 -0.45 -1.95
C ASN A 132 -16.82 -1.88 -1.80
N ASP A 133 -15.96 -2.87 -2.01
CA ASP A 133 -16.27 -4.28 -1.79
C ASP A 133 -15.77 -4.70 -0.40
N ILE A 134 -16.71 -5.07 0.47
CA ILE A 134 -16.40 -5.50 1.84
C ILE A 134 -15.45 -6.71 1.87
N THR A 135 -15.48 -7.57 0.86
CA THR A 135 -14.61 -8.76 0.78
C THR A 135 -13.14 -8.38 0.62
N ARG A 136 -12.85 -7.18 0.10
CA ARG A 136 -11.49 -6.63 -0.04
C ARG A 136 -10.92 -6.05 1.25
N THR A 137 -11.71 -5.95 2.32
CA THR A 137 -11.27 -5.36 3.60
C THR A 137 -10.06 -6.08 4.19
N ALA A 138 -9.98 -7.40 4.06
CA ALA A 138 -8.83 -8.18 4.52
C ALA A 138 -7.54 -7.81 3.76
N GLU A 139 -7.62 -7.70 2.43
CA GLU A 139 -6.50 -7.25 1.58
C GLU A 139 -6.09 -5.81 1.92
N ILE A 140 -7.07 -4.91 2.11
CA ILE A 140 -6.82 -3.51 2.51
C ILE A 140 -6.06 -3.48 3.84
N LYS A 141 -6.53 -4.21 4.85
CA LYS A 141 -5.88 -4.28 6.17
C LYS A 141 -4.45 -4.80 6.04
N GLU A 142 -4.25 -5.86 5.26
CA GLU A 142 -2.94 -6.44 5.04
C GLU A 142 -1.97 -5.49 4.36
N ARG A 143 -2.35 -4.88 3.23
CA ARG A 143 -1.51 -3.90 2.53
C ARG A 143 -1.17 -2.69 3.40
N ALA A 144 -2.10 -2.24 4.24
CA ALA A 144 -1.85 -1.17 5.20
C ALA A 144 -0.79 -1.56 6.25
N LEU A 145 -0.91 -2.76 6.83
CA LEU A 145 0.06 -3.27 7.82
C LEU A 145 1.44 -3.53 7.21
N LEU A 146 1.51 -4.03 5.97
CA LEU A 146 2.77 -4.20 5.24
C LEU A 146 3.45 -2.85 5.01
N TYR A 147 2.70 -1.84 4.60
CA TYR A 147 3.21 -0.47 4.40
C TYR A 147 3.65 0.18 5.71
N ALA A 148 2.94 -0.05 6.81
CA ALA A 148 3.30 0.42 8.13
C ALA A 148 4.51 -0.32 8.74
N ASN A 149 5.06 -1.33 8.06
CA ASN A 149 6.11 -2.22 8.57
C ASN A 149 5.70 -2.88 9.91
N LEU A 150 4.45 -3.35 9.96
CA LEU A 150 3.88 -4.05 11.12
C LEU A 150 3.54 -5.51 10.85
N LYS A 151 3.34 -5.92 9.59
CA LYS A 151 3.05 -7.32 9.24
C LYS A 151 4.21 -7.93 8.49
N HIS A 152 4.66 -9.10 8.93
CA HIS A 152 5.92 -9.72 8.49
C HIS A 152 5.75 -11.21 8.26
N TYR A 153 6.22 -11.69 7.13
CA TYR A 153 6.16 -13.10 6.77
C TYR A 153 7.54 -13.71 6.74
N PHE A 154 7.66 -14.88 7.35
CA PHE A 154 8.91 -15.61 7.50
C PHE A 154 8.75 -17.06 7.07
N ILE A 155 9.81 -17.62 6.52
CA ILE A 155 10.02 -19.06 6.62
C ILE A 155 10.64 -19.32 7.98
N VAL A 156 9.94 -20.07 8.82
CA VAL A 156 10.38 -20.45 10.17
C VAL A 156 10.77 -21.93 10.16
N ARG A 157 11.95 -22.23 10.71
CA ARG A 157 12.45 -23.59 10.87
C ARG A 157 12.03 -24.10 12.24
N PHE A 158 11.11 -25.06 12.27
CA PHE A 158 10.73 -25.74 13.49
C PHE A 158 11.55 -27.02 13.65
N PRO A 159 12.30 -27.19 14.74
CA PRO A 159 12.97 -28.45 15.03
C PRO A 159 11.92 -29.55 15.21
N GLN A 160 12.21 -30.77 14.73
CA GLN A 160 11.31 -31.93 14.83
C GLN A 160 11.29 -32.52 16.26
N ARG A 161 10.88 -31.71 17.23
CA ARG A 161 10.70 -32.11 18.64
C ARG A 161 9.42 -31.53 19.22
N ALA A 162 8.87 -32.23 20.20
CA ALA A 162 7.72 -31.74 20.94
C ALA A 162 8.04 -30.38 21.60
N GLY A 163 7.05 -29.47 21.57
CA GLY A 163 7.16 -28.16 22.21
C GLY A 163 7.84 -27.07 21.37
N ALA A 164 8.31 -27.33 20.15
CA ALA A 164 8.97 -26.33 19.31
C ALA A 164 8.10 -25.08 19.04
N LEU A 165 6.81 -25.26 18.76
CA LEU A 165 5.88 -24.14 18.59
C LEU A 165 5.64 -23.39 19.91
N LYS A 166 5.56 -24.12 21.03
CA LYS A 166 5.40 -23.52 22.37
C LYS A 166 6.61 -22.64 22.71
N GLU A 167 7.81 -23.11 22.41
CA GLU A 167 9.05 -22.34 22.58
C GLU A 167 9.08 -21.12 21.66
N PHE A 168 8.67 -21.26 20.40
CA PHE A 168 8.57 -20.12 19.49
C PHE A 168 7.64 -19.03 20.04
N VAL A 169 6.46 -19.42 20.51
CA VAL A 169 5.49 -18.48 21.08
C VAL A 169 5.95 -17.90 22.43
N GLY A 170 6.60 -18.71 23.28
CA GLY A 170 6.96 -18.31 24.64
C GLY A 170 8.29 -17.54 24.75
N GLU A 171 9.27 -17.86 23.91
CA GLU A 171 10.64 -17.34 24.05
C GLU A 171 11.03 -16.41 22.90
N ILE A 172 10.46 -16.60 21.70
CA ILE A 172 10.86 -15.88 20.49
C ILE A 172 9.98 -14.66 20.25
N LEU A 173 8.65 -14.86 20.22
CA LEU A 173 7.70 -13.76 20.04
C LEU A 173 7.77 -12.77 21.20
N GLY A 174 7.57 -11.49 20.87
CA GLY A 174 7.33 -10.45 21.85
C GLY A 174 5.99 -10.63 22.56
N PRO A 175 5.79 -9.99 23.73
CA PRO A 175 4.56 -10.12 24.52
C PRO A 175 3.31 -9.56 23.83
N THR A 176 3.48 -8.83 22.73
CA THR A 176 2.41 -8.20 21.95
C THR A 176 2.44 -8.59 20.48
N ASP A 177 3.24 -9.60 20.12
CA ASP A 177 3.35 -10.06 18.73
C ASP A 177 2.29 -11.13 18.48
N ASP A 178 1.55 -11.00 17.39
CA ASP A 178 0.47 -11.93 17.04
C ASP A 178 0.85 -12.77 15.83
N ILE A 179 0.64 -14.10 15.92
CA ILE A 179 0.70 -14.97 14.75
C ILE A 179 -0.59 -14.79 13.94
N THR A 180 -0.49 -14.20 12.76
CA THR A 180 -1.62 -13.92 11.86
C THR A 180 -1.73 -14.89 10.69
N HIS A 181 -0.67 -15.65 10.41
CA HIS A 181 -0.66 -16.72 9.41
C HIS A 181 0.26 -17.84 9.88
N PHE A 182 -0.15 -19.09 9.66
CA PHE A 182 0.67 -20.25 9.98
C PHE A 182 0.35 -21.39 9.02
N GLU A 183 1.24 -21.65 8.08
CA GLU A 183 1.16 -22.77 7.16
C GLU A 183 2.36 -23.69 7.33
N TYR A 184 2.10 -24.95 7.71
CA TYR A 184 3.14 -25.95 7.91
C TYR A 184 3.01 -27.07 6.88
N THR A 185 4.04 -27.25 6.05
CA THR A 185 4.11 -28.39 5.14
C THR A 185 4.96 -29.51 5.74
N LYS A 186 4.31 -30.62 6.11
CA LYS A 186 5.01 -31.81 6.60
C LYS A 186 5.79 -32.48 5.45
N LYS A 187 7.12 -32.38 5.48
CA LYS A 187 8.00 -33.15 4.57
C LYS A 187 8.50 -34.41 5.28
N SER A 188 8.41 -35.56 4.61
CA SER A 188 8.64 -36.88 5.21
C SER A 188 10.09 -37.21 5.54
N ASN A 189 11.07 -36.37 5.16
CA ASN A 189 12.49 -36.77 5.15
C ASN A 189 13.51 -35.65 5.43
N ARG A 190 13.18 -34.66 6.28
CA ARG A 190 14.15 -33.62 6.71
C ARG A 190 14.12 -33.41 8.22
N ASP A 191 15.30 -33.24 8.82
CA ASP A 191 15.48 -32.99 10.26
C ASP A 191 14.80 -31.71 10.76
N ASN A 192 14.47 -30.79 9.85
CA ASN A 192 13.75 -29.55 10.13
C ASN A 192 12.48 -29.44 9.28
N GLY A 193 11.35 -29.15 9.93
CA GLY A 193 10.12 -28.73 9.26
C GLY A 193 10.16 -27.23 8.99
N SER A 194 9.64 -26.79 7.84
CA SER A 194 9.51 -25.36 7.52
C SER A 194 8.04 -24.97 7.55
N ALA A 195 7.75 -23.84 8.18
CA ALA A 195 6.44 -23.21 8.15
C ALA A 195 6.56 -21.80 7.57
N VAL A 196 5.53 -21.37 6.85
CA VAL A 196 5.32 -19.95 6.55
C VAL A 196 4.56 -19.37 7.74
N VAL A 197 5.13 -18.36 8.38
CA VAL A 197 4.55 -17.71 9.56
C VAL A 197 4.43 -16.23 9.30
N GLY A 198 3.20 -15.72 9.36
CA GLY A 198 2.90 -14.29 9.37
C GLY A 198 2.80 -13.80 10.82
N ILE A 199 3.53 -12.74 11.13
CA ILE A 199 3.62 -12.12 12.45
C ILE A 199 3.22 -10.66 12.31
N GLU A 200 2.26 -10.22 13.11
CA GLU A 200 1.88 -8.83 13.28
C GLU A 200 2.55 -8.28 14.55
N LEU A 201 3.31 -7.21 14.38
CA LEU A 201 4.02 -6.50 15.45
C LEU A 201 3.22 -5.29 15.88
N LYS A 202 3.46 -4.86 17.12
CA LYS A 202 2.88 -3.62 17.65
C LYS A 202 3.66 -2.37 17.24
N SER A 203 4.99 -2.48 17.14
CA SER A 203 5.87 -1.41 16.68
C SER A 203 6.75 -1.89 15.52
N PRO A 204 7.04 -1.05 14.52
CA PRO A 204 8.02 -1.37 13.47
C PRO A 204 9.42 -1.66 14.02
N ASP A 205 9.76 -1.06 15.17
CA ASP A 205 11.05 -1.23 15.85
C ASP A 205 11.23 -2.63 16.45
N ASP A 206 10.16 -3.43 16.56
CA ASP A 206 10.20 -4.78 17.14
C ASP A 206 10.72 -5.84 16.15
N LEU A 207 10.84 -5.49 14.85
CA LEU A 207 11.25 -6.42 13.79
C LEU A 207 12.68 -6.94 13.98
N ASP A 208 13.64 -6.02 14.19
CA ASP A 208 15.05 -6.39 14.35
C ASP A 208 15.30 -7.23 15.61
N PRO A 209 14.73 -6.89 16.78
CA PRO A 209 14.73 -7.76 17.96
C PRO A 209 14.17 -9.15 17.68
N LEU A 210 13.02 -9.25 17.00
CA LEU A 210 12.39 -10.53 16.66
C LEU A 210 13.31 -11.39 15.76
N ILE A 211 13.83 -10.81 14.67
CA ILE A 211 14.75 -11.50 13.76
C ILE A 211 16.01 -11.97 14.51
N THR A 212 16.53 -11.14 15.41
CA THR A 212 17.71 -11.48 16.22
C THR A 212 17.44 -12.68 17.12
N LYS A 213 16.32 -12.69 17.85
CA LYS A 213 15.91 -13.85 18.66
C LYS A 213 15.71 -15.10 17.82
N MET A 214 15.02 -15.00 16.68
CA MET A 214 14.81 -16.12 15.77
C MET A 214 16.14 -16.73 15.30
N LYS A 215 17.16 -15.90 15.00
CA LYS A 215 18.49 -16.37 14.60
C LYS A 215 19.23 -17.03 15.76
N LEU A 216 19.23 -16.42 16.94
CA LEU A 216 19.90 -16.95 18.14
C LEU A 216 19.37 -18.34 18.54
N HIS A 217 18.06 -18.57 18.39
CA HIS A 217 17.42 -19.83 18.74
C HIS A 217 17.24 -20.79 17.54
N ASN A 218 17.88 -20.51 16.39
CA ASN A 218 17.85 -21.33 15.17
C ASN A 218 16.45 -21.53 14.55
N PHE A 219 15.49 -20.64 14.82
CA PHE A 219 14.16 -20.62 14.18
C PHE A 219 14.16 -19.86 12.85
N TYR A 220 15.12 -18.96 12.61
CA TYR A 220 15.16 -18.14 11.40
C TYR A 220 15.44 -18.99 10.14
N GLY A 221 14.50 -19.01 9.21
CA GLY A 221 14.70 -19.58 7.87
C GLY A 221 14.95 -18.48 6.84
N ASP A 222 13.96 -17.64 6.60
CA ASP A 222 14.02 -16.57 5.60
C ASP A 222 12.99 -15.48 5.88
N TYR A 223 13.22 -14.26 5.37
CA TYR A 223 12.25 -13.17 5.39
C TYR A 223 11.60 -13.03 4.00
N LEU A 224 10.27 -12.98 3.95
CA LEU A 224 9.52 -13.08 2.70
C LEU A 224 9.08 -11.74 2.12
N ASN A 225 8.87 -10.71 2.94
CA ASN A 225 8.31 -9.44 2.45
C ASN A 225 9.19 -8.72 1.41
N ASN A 226 10.50 -9.00 1.37
CA ASN A 226 11.40 -8.45 0.36
C ASN A 226 11.60 -9.38 -0.86
N LYS A 227 10.79 -10.44 -0.99
CA LYS A 227 10.81 -11.43 -2.07
C LYS A 227 9.42 -11.55 -2.70
N PRO A 228 8.95 -10.54 -3.46
CA PRO A 228 7.58 -10.46 -3.93
C PRO A 228 7.13 -11.70 -4.72
N ASP A 229 7.98 -12.25 -5.57
CA ASP A 229 7.67 -13.49 -6.31
C ASP A 229 7.39 -14.66 -5.36
N LEU A 230 8.27 -14.87 -4.37
CA LEU A 230 8.12 -15.96 -3.41
C LEU A 230 6.92 -15.71 -2.47
N PHE A 231 6.71 -14.46 -2.09
CA PHE A 231 5.59 -14.03 -1.25
C PHE A 231 4.25 -14.38 -1.91
N GLN A 232 4.07 -14.02 -3.18
CA GLN A 232 2.84 -14.33 -3.95
C GLN A 232 2.56 -15.84 -4.10
N PHE A 233 3.59 -16.69 -4.04
CA PHE A 233 3.40 -18.15 -4.13
C PHE A 233 3.09 -18.81 -2.78
N LEU A 234 3.44 -18.16 -1.66
CA LEU A 234 3.42 -18.76 -0.32
C LEU A 234 2.37 -18.15 0.62
N VAL A 235 1.81 -16.99 0.26
CA VAL A 235 0.87 -16.20 1.07
C VAL A 235 -0.25 -15.72 0.16
#